data_AF-A0A9D0LHK3-F1
#
_entry.id   AF-A0A9D0LHK3-F1
#
_cell.length_a   1.000
_cell.length_b   1.000
_cell.length_c   1.000
_cell.angle_alpha   90.00
_cell.angle_beta   90.00
_cell.angle_gamma   90.00
#
_symmetry.space_group_name_H-M   'P 1'
#
loop_
_entity.id
_entity.type
_entity.pdbx_description
1 polymer ?
#
loop_
_entity_poly.entity_id
_entity_poly.type
_entity_poly.pdbx_seq_one_letter_code
_entity_poly.pdbx_strand_id
1 'polypeptide(L)'
;MKTHRTTTRVLALLLLISLPWIAAGKYPKTDTDFSLLPEYCKARYNRLPPGDVARWKRKLGRDFIHVHHMCAGLHTLNLAGRASSEKQKAELLNSAIGAFNYVQRNAAPTFILQPEVAYRKAQAYERLGQVPEALREYRRAISLNQGISRFYVDLARLQYRNGEKEAAVETLTQGQKKRPHSRLIKKYLDKYR
;
A
#
# COMPACT_ATOMS: atom_id res chain seq x y z
N MET A 1 31.01 57.74 -42.76
CA MET A 1 29.80 57.01 -42.31
C MET A 1 30.22 55.79 -41.50
N LYS A 2 30.06 55.80 -40.17
CA LYS A 2 30.35 54.66 -39.28
C LYS A 2 29.04 53.93 -38.98
N THR A 3 28.95 52.65 -39.36
CA THR A 3 27.79 51.79 -39.07
C THR A 3 27.99 51.08 -37.73
N HIS A 4 27.19 51.44 -36.73
CA HIS A 4 27.13 50.72 -35.46
C HIS A 4 26.24 49.48 -35.63
N ARG A 5 26.81 48.28 -35.47
CA ARG A 5 26.04 47.04 -35.26
C ARG A 5 25.76 46.88 -33.77
N THR A 6 24.50 47.02 -33.39
CA THR A 6 24.00 46.67 -32.05
C THR A 6 23.76 45.16 -31.99
N THR A 7 24.55 44.44 -31.19
CA THR A 7 24.31 43.03 -30.88
C THR A 7 23.36 42.91 -29.71
N THR A 8 22.09 42.62 -29.97
CA THR A 8 21.09 42.30 -28.93
C THR A 8 21.38 40.90 -28.38
N ARG A 9 21.89 40.81 -27.15
CA ARG A 9 22.04 39.52 -26.45
C ARG A 9 20.69 39.10 -25.89
N VAL A 10 20.08 38.06 -26.47
CA VAL A 10 18.90 37.40 -25.90
C VAL A 10 19.36 36.53 -24.74
N LEU A 11 19.07 36.94 -23.51
CA LEU A 11 19.24 36.10 -22.31
C LEU A 11 18.12 35.05 -22.28
N ALA A 12 18.47 33.80 -22.58
CA ALA A 12 17.57 32.67 -22.36
C ALA A 12 17.46 32.38 -20.85
N LEU A 13 16.35 32.80 -20.23
CA LEU A 13 16.01 32.39 -18.87
C LEU A 13 15.65 30.90 -18.88
N LEU A 14 16.57 30.04 -18.46
CA LEU A 14 16.29 28.64 -18.17
C LEU A 14 15.45 28.58 -16.88
N LEU A 15 14.13 28.55 -17.04
CA LEU A 15 13.20 28.17 -15.98
C LEU A 15 13.49 26.72 -15.58
N LEU A 16 14.30 26.55 -14.52
CA LEU A 16 14.43 25.31 -13.78
C LEU A 16 13.08 25.02 -13.13
N ILE A 17 12.19 24.38 -13.88
CA ILE A 17 10.99 23.76 -13.31
C ILE A 17 11.52 22.65 -12.41
N SER A 18 11.60 22.94 -11.11
CA SER A 18 11.78 21.92 -10.10
C SER A 18 10.57 21.02 -10.19
N LEU A 19 10.71 19.90 -10.90
CA LEU A 19 9.71 18.85 -10.87
C LEU A 19 9.51 18.53 -9.39
N PRO A 20 8.30 18.77 -8.83
CA PRO A 20 8.06 18.43 -7.45
C PRO A 20 8.39 16.96 -7.34
N TRP A 21 9.30 16.65 -6.42
CA TRP A 21 9.64 15.28 -6.06
C TRP A 21 8.37 14.71 -5.44
N ILE A 22 7.41 14.29 -6.28
CA ILE A 22 6.27 13.49 -5.87
C ILE A 22 6.96 12.32 -5.20
N ALA A 23 6.86 12.27 -3.88
CA ALA A 23 7.64 11.41 -3.02
C ALA A 23 7.41 9.96 -3.45
N ALA A 24 8.21 9.50 -4.41
CA ALA A 24 8.24 8.14 -4.84
C ALA A 24 8.57 7.34 -3.60
N GLY A 25 7.79 6.27 -3.35
CA GLY A 25 7.88 5.45 -2.15
C GLY A 25 9.31 5.23 -1.69
N LYS A 26 9.59 5.19 -0.38
CA LYS A 26 10.91 4.73 0.07
C LYS A 26 11.04 3.26 -0.35
N TYR A 27 11.86 2.98 -1.37
CA TYR A 27 12.07 1.64 -1.90
C TYR A 27 13.08 0.88 -1.04
N PRO A 28 12.89 -0.44 -0.82
CA PRO A 28 13.88 -1.27 -0.13
C PRO A 28 15.18 -1.36 -0.94
N LYS A 29 16.33 -1.34 -0.26
CA LYS A 29 17.66 -1.35 -0.89
C LYS A 29 18.58 -2.45 -0.34
N THR A 30 18.58 -2.62 0.98
CA THR A 30 19.50 -3.51 1.71
C THR A 30 18.87 -4.86 2.02
N ASP A 31 19.67 -5.89 2.33
CA ASP A 31 19.14 -7.19 2.75
C ASP A 31 18.27 -7.10 4.01
N THR A 32 18.60 -6.19 4.92
CA THR A 32 17.79 -5.88 6.09
C THR A 32 16.43 -5.30 5.70
N ASP A 33 16.35 -4.48 4.65
CA ASP A 33 15.06 -3.97 4.16
C ASP A 33 14.18 -5.11 3.64
N PHE A 34 14.79 -6.08 2.95
CA PHE A 34 14.08 -7.22 2.35
C PHE A 34 13.77 -8.35 3.35
N SER A 35 14.41 -8.39 4.53
CA SER A 35 14.13 -9.41 5.55
C SER A 35 12.73 -9.28 6.15
N LEU A 36 12.17 -8.07 6.12
CA LEU A 36 10.84 -7.74 6.64
C LEU A 36 9.76 -7.69 5.54
N LEU A 37 10.09 -8.15 4.33
CA LEU A 37 9.20 -8.13 3.17
C LEU A 37 8.86 -9.54 2.71
N PRO A 38 7.68 -9.73 2.09
CA PRO A 38 7.34 -10.99 1.44
C PRO A 38 8.37 -11.39 0.38
N GLU A 39 8.55 -12.68 0.19
CA GLU A 39 9.57 -13.25 -0.71
C GLU A 39 9.43 -12.76 -2.17
N TYR A 40 8.21 -12.46 -2.62
CA TYR A 40 8.00 -11.87 -3.95
C TYR A 40 8.71 -10.52 -4.14
N CYS A 41 9.03 -9.80 -3.05
CA CYS A 41 9.85 -8.59 -3.12
C CYS A 41 11.30 -8.91 -3.45
N LYS A 42 11.89 -9.92 -2.83
CA LYS A 42 13.22 -10.40 -3.21
C LYS A 42 13.23 -10.85 -4.67
N ALA A 43 12.18 -11.55 -5.10
CA ALA A 43 12.03 -11.96 -6.50
C ALA A 43 11.97 -10.76 -7.47
N ARG A 44 11.17 -9.73 -7.17
CA ARG A 44 11.02 -8.55 -8.04
C ARG A 44 12.32 -7.77 -8.23
N TYR A 45 13.19 -7.81 -7.25
CA TYR A 45 14.50 -7.15 -7.25
C TYR A 45 15.64 -8.10 -7.64
N ASN A 46 15.34 -9.28 -8.20
CA ASN A 46 16.32 -10.30 -8.61
C ASN A 46 17.29 -10.70 -7.47
N ARG A 47 16.82 -10.70 -6.23
CA ARG A 47 17.59 -11.12 -5.03
C ARG A 47 17.33 -12.59 -4.64
N LEU A 48 16.83 -13.38 -5.59
CA LEU A 48 16.63 -14.82 -5.46
C LEU A 48 17.32 -15.52 -6.65
N PRO A 49 17.62 -16.82 -6.54
CA PRO A 49 18.05 -17.62 -7.69
C PRO A 49 17.13 -17.43 -8.92
N PRO A 50 17.67 -17.46 -10.16
CA PRO A 50 16.88 -17.21 -11.37
C PRO A 50 15.62 -18.09 -11.50
N GLY A 51 15.70 -19.36 -11.07
CA GLY A 51 14.55 -20.28 -11.07
C GLY A 51 13.41 -19.83 -10.16
N ASP A 52 13.73 -19.26 -8.98
CA ASP A 52 12.75 -18.73 -8.03
C ASP A 52 12.12 -17.44 -8.56
N VAL A 53 12.93 -16.56 -9.17
CA VAL A 53 12.43 -15.35 -9.84
C VAL A 53 11.45 -15.74 -10.96
N ALA A 54 11.79 -16.74 -11.77
CA ALA A 54 10.93 -17.23 -12.84
C ALA A 54 9.61 -17.83 -12.28
N ARG A 55 9.66 -18.56 -11.16
CA ARG A 55 8.46 -19.06 -10.46
C ARG A 55 7.55 -17.91 -10.05
N TRP A 56 8.10 -16.86 -9.43
CA TRP A 56 7.31 -15.70 -9.01
C TRP A 56 6.74 -14.90 -10.19
N LYS A 57 7.51 -14.72 -11.28
CA LYS A 57 7.02 -14.13 -12.54
C LYS A 57 5.82 -14.90 -13.09
N ARG A 58 5.89 -16.24 -13.15
CA ARG A 58 4.75 -17.07 -13.59
C ARG A 58 3.55 -16.94 -12.66
N LYS A 59 3.78 -16.97 -11.34
CA LYS A 59 2.72 -16.89 -10.33
C LYS A 59 2.00 -15.54 -10.34
N LEU A 60 2.72 -14.44 -10.51
CA LEU A 60 2.17 -13.08 -10.44
C LEU A 60 1.81 -12.50 -11.83
N GLY A 61 2.21 -13.18 -12.90
CA GLY A 61 1.86 -12.84 -14.27
C GLY A 61 2.41 -11.50 -14.74
N ARG A 62 1.73 -10.91 -15.73
CA ARG A 62 2.12 -9.64 -16.37
C ARG A 62 2.27 -8.47 -15.38
N ASP A 63 1.48 -8.47 -14.32
CA ASP A 63 1.47 -7.42 -13.31
C ASP A 63 2.66 -7.51 -12.32
N PHE A 64 3.52 -8.53 -12.46
CA PHE A 64 4.75 -8.65 -11.69
C PHE A 64 5.60 -7.37 -11.77
N ILE A 65 5.57 -6.66 -12.90
CA ILE A 65 6.29 -5.39 -13.04
C ILE A 65 5.93 -4.39 -11.93
N HIS A 66 4.66 -4.29 -11.52
CA HIS A 66 4.17 -3.32 -10.52
C HIS A 66 4.50 -3.72 -9.07
N VAL A 67 5.01 -4.93 -8.84
CA VAL A 67 5.34 -5.44 -7.49
C VAL A 67 6.38 -4.57 -6.77
N HIS A 68 7.22 -3.84 -7.48
CA HIS A 68 8.20 -2.95 -6.83
C HIS A 68 7.51 -1.82 -6.05
N HIS A 69 6.36 -1.33 -6.49
CA HIS A 69 5.53 -0.39 -5.71
C HIS A 69 4.82 -1.07 -4.54
N MET A 70 4.38 -2.33 -4.70
CA MET A 70 3.88 -3.11 -3.56
C MET A 70 4.95 -3.22 -2.46
N CYS A 71 6.19 -3.50 -2.85
CA CYS A 71 7.32 -3.61 -1.92
C CYS A 71 7.71 -2.27 -1.29
N ALA A 72 7.67 -1.17 -2.05
CA ALA A 72 7.89 0.18 -1.53
C ALA A 72 6.85 0.55 -0.46
N GLY A 73 5.57 0.24 -0.71
CA GLY A 73 4.48 0.49 0.24
C GLY A 73 4.68 -0.29 1.54
N LEU A 74 4.96 -1.60 1.44
CA LEU A 74 5.22 -2.45 2.61
C LEU A 74 6.46 -1.99 3.39
N HIS A 75 7.55 -1.68 2.70
CA HIS A 75 8.77 -1.19 3.33
C HIS A 75 8.51 0.12 4.09
N THR A 76 7.81 1.05 3.44
CA THR A 76 7.46 2.34 4.05
C THR A 76 6.52 2.18 5.24
N LEU A 77 5.59 1.20 5.23
CA LEU A 77 4.77 0.88 6.41
C LEU A 77 5.61 0.39 7.60
N ASN A 78 6.64 -0.41 7.34
CA ASN A 78 7.58 -0.87 8.37
C ASN A 78 8.39 0.30 8.94
N LEU A 79 8.89 1.20 8.08
CA LEU A 79 9.57 2.42 8.51
C LEU A 79 8.66 3.32 9.37
N ALA A 80 7.40 3.48 8.98
CA ALA A 80 6.43 4.27 9.74
C ALA A 80 6.20 3.71 11.15
N GLY A 81 6.44 2.41 11.37
CA GLY A 81 6.35 1.78 12.70
C GLY A 81 7.53 2.12 13.61
N ARG A 82 8.60 2.71 13.06
CA ARG A 82 9.84 3.09 13.76
C ARG A 82 10.12 4.58 13.64
N ALA A 83 9.14 5.36 13.18
CA ALA A 83 9.31 6.79 12.98
C ALA A 83 9.57 7.49 14.32
N SER A 84 10.48 8.47 14.33
CA SER A 84 10.86 9.23 15.52
C SER A 84 9.91 10.38 15.86
N SER A 85 8.98 10.71 14.96
CA SER A 85 7.97 11.73 15.17
C SER A 85 6.68 11.43 14.40
N GLU A 86 5.56 11.99 14.86
CA GLU A 86 4.27 11.87 14.17
C GLU A 86 4.29 12.52 12.78
N LYS A 87 5.06 13.60 12.58
CA LYS A 87 5.28 14.20 11.25
C LYS A 87 5.96 13.20 10.31
N GLN A 88 7.08 12.61 10.72
CA GLN A 88 7.79 11.62 9.91
C GLN A 88 6.92 10.39 9.63
N LYS A 89 6.17 9.93 10.64
CA LYS A 89 5.21 8.83 10.49
C LYS A 89 4.15 9.15 9.45
N ALA A 90 3.54 10.34 9.49
CA ALA A 90 2.53 10.76 8.53
C ALA A 90 3.09 10.86 7.09
N GLU A 91 4.29 11.41 6.92
CA GLU A 91 4.98 11.44 5.61
C GLU A 91 5.20 10.04 5.04
N LEU A 92 5.67 9.10 5.87
CA LEU A 92 5.86 7.71 5.48
C LEU A 92 4.52 7.04 5.13
N LEU A 93 3.47 7.22 5.95
CA LEU A 93 2.16 6.62 5.67
C LEU A 93 1.55 7.14 4.36
N ASN A 94 1.67 8.44 4.08
CA ASN A 94 1.25 9.04 2.80
C ASN A 94 2.06 8.47 1.62
N SER A 95 3.37 8.30 1.79
CA SER A 95 4.23 7.69 0.78
C SER A 95 3.85 6.22 0.50
N ALA A 96 3.49 5.45 1.55
CA ALA A 96 2.98 4.08 1.39
C ALA A 96 1.64 4.05 0.63
N ILE A 97 0.71 4.96 0.96
CA ILE A 97 -0.57 5.11 0.23
C ILE A 97 -0.34 5.42 -1.24
N GLY A 98 0.61 6.31 -1.56
CA GLY A 98 1.01 6.60 -2.94
C GLY A 98 1.47 5.35 -3.70
N ALA A 99 2.28 4.51 -3.07
CA ALA A 99 2.76 3.26 -3.67
C ALA A 99 1.61 2.25 -3.89
N PHE A 100 0.67 2.11 -2.95
CA PHE A 100 -0.51 1.26 -3.13
C PHE A 100 -1.47 1.80 -4.19
N ASN A 101 -1.67 3.13 -4.26
CA ASN A 101 -2.44 3.77 -5.32
C ASN A 101 -1.88 3.46 -6.71
N TYR A 102 -0.55 3.47 -6.85
CA TYR A 102 0.09 3.11 -8.11
C TYR A 102 -0.27 1.68 -8.52
N VAL A 103 -0.10 0.69 -7.63
CA VAL A 103 -0.42 -0.72 -7.95
C VAL A 103 -1.91 -0.86 -8.29
N GLN A 104 -2.79 -0.26 -7.49
CA GLN A 104 -4.24 -0.33 -7.67
C GLN A 104 -4.71 0.24 -9.01
N ARG A 105 -4.04 1.28 -9.53
CA ARG A 105 -4.39 1.94 -10.80
C ARG A 105 -3.77 1.27 -12.02
N ASN A 106 -2.56 0.74 -11.91
CA ASN A 106 -1.78 0.29 -13.07
C ASN A 106 -1.82 -1.23 -13.27
N ALA A 107 -2.03 -2.02 -12.21
CA ALA A 107 -2.20 -3.46 -12.33
C ALA A 107 -3.64 -3.82 -12.70
N ALA A 108 -3.84 -5.00 -13.29
CA ALA A 108 -5.18 -5.51 -13.56
C ALA A 108 -6.05 -5.55 -12.27
N PRO A 109 -7.37 -5.30 -12.35
CA PRO A 109 -8.27 -5.46 -11.20
C PRO A 109 -8.27 -6.90 -10.63
N THR A 110 -7.97 -7.88 -11.47
CA THR A 110 -7.84 -9.31 -11.11
C THR A 110 -6.45 -9.70 -10.61
N PHE A 111 -5.51 -8.75 -10.51
CA PHE A 111 -4.16 -9.05 -10.06
C PHE A 111 -4.19 -9.63 -8.63
N ILE A 112 -3.48 -10.74 -8.42
CA ILE A 112 -3.53 -11.55 -7.19
C ILE A 112 -3.23 -10.73 -5.92
N LEU A 113 -2.44 -9.65 -6.02
CA LEU A 113 -2.10 -8.81 -4.88
C LEU A 113 -3.10 -7.67 -4.63
N GLN A 114 -4.11 -7.44 -5.48
CA GLN A 114 -5.10 -6.37 -5.30
C GLN A 114 -5.83 -6.41 -3.94
N PRO A 115 -6.27 -7.57 -3.41
CA PRO A 115 -6.85 -7.62 -2.07
C PRO A 115 -5.88 -7.17 -0.98
N GLU A 116 -4.59 -7.56 -1.10
CA GLU A 116 -3.56 -7.18 -0.15
C GLU A 116 -3.19 -5.69 -0.29
N VAL A 117 -3.15 -5.15 -1.51
CA VAL A 117 -2.94 -3.71 -1.78
C VAL A 117 -4.01 -2.88 -1.08
N ALA A 118 -5.30 -3.23 -1.26
CA ALA A 118 -6.40 -2.55 -0.60
C ALA A 118 -6.31 -2.65 0.93
N TYR A 119 -6.02 -3.84 1.45
CA TYR A 119 -5.87 -4.06 2.90
C TYR A 119 -4.73 -3.24 3.52
N ARG A 120 -3.54 -3.22 2.89
CA ARG A 120 -2.38 -2.45 3.38
C ARG A 120 -2.58 -0.95 3.27
N LYS A 121 -3.28 -0.50 2.23
CA LYS A 121 -3.69 0.89 2.08
C LYS A 121 -4.68 1.30 3.17
N ALA A 122 -5.64 0.43 3.50
CA ALA A 122 -6.56 0.65 4.62
C ALA A 122 -5.81 0.80 5.96
N GLN A 123 -4.83 -0.06 6.22
CA GLN A 123 -3.97 0.05 7.42
C GLN A 123 -3.18 1.37 7.45
N ALA A 124 -2.73 1.87 6.30
CA ALA A 124 -2.05 3.15 6.23
C ALA A 124 -3.00 4.31 6.59
N TYR A 125 -4.21 4.32 6.02
CA TYR A 125 -5.25 5.30 6.34
C TYR A 125 -5.68 5.24 7.81
N GLU A 126 -5.86 4.04 8.37
CA GLU A 126 -6.20 3.83 9.78
C GLU A 126 -5.14 4.46 10.69
N ARG A 127 -3.86 4.25 10.39
CA ARG A 127 -2.74 4.81 11.17
C ARG A 127 -2.59 6.32 11.03
N LEU A 128 -3.16 6.92 9.98
CA LEU A 128 -3.28 8.37 9.78
C LEU A 128 -4.53 8.98 10.45
N GLY A 129 -5.42 8.15 11.01
CA GLY A 129 -6.72 8.62 11.52
C GLY A 129 -7.73 8.96 10.40
N GLN A 130 -7.44 8.63 9.15
CA GLN A 130 -8.33 8.82 8.01
C GLN A 130 -9.34 7.66 7.95
N VAL A 131 -10.26 7.67 8.92
CA VAL A 131 -11.21 6.57 9.16
C VAL A 131 -12.11 6.29 7.95
N PRO A 132 -12.72 7.28 7.27
CA PRO A 132 -13.56 7.02 6.10
C PRO A 132 -12.81 6.29 4.99
N GLU A 133 -11.58 6.70 4.70
CA GLU A 133 -10.70 6.09 3.69
C GLU A 133 -10.34 4.65 4.07
N ALA A 134 -9.99 4.43 5.34
CA ALA A 134 -9.65 3.11 5.85
C ALA A 134 -10.83 2.14 5.74
N LEU A 135 -12.03 2.56 6.13
CA LEU A 135 -13.25 1.76 6.02
C LEU A 135 -13.53 1.38 4.55
N ARG A 136 -13.39 2.32 3.61
CA ARG A 136 -13.58 2.06 2.17
C ARG A 136 -12.59 1.01 1.65
N GLU A 137 -11.31 1.15 1.96
CA GLU A 137 -10.28 0.23 1.46
C GLU A 137 -10.34 -1.16 2.14
N TYR A 138 -10.72 -1.24 3.41
CA TYR A 138 -10.98 -2.54 4.05
C TYR A 138 -12.16 -3.27 3.40
N ARG A 139 -13.26 -2.57 3.11
CA ARG A 139 -14.41 -3.15 2.38
C ARG A 139 -13.99 -3.61 0.98
N ARG A 140 -13.13 -2.85 0.28
CA ARG A 140 -12.55 -3.24 -1.01
C ARG A 140 -11.70 -4.51 -0.89
N ALA A 141 -10.87 -4.63 0.14
CA ALA A 141 -10.07 -5.84 0.36
C ALA A 141 -10.96 -7.09 0.52
N ILE A 142 -12.05 -6.97 1.28
CA ILE A 142 -13.04 -8.04 1.47
C ILE A 142 -13.76 -8.38 0.16
N SER A 143 -14.19 -7.38 -0.61
CA SER A 143 -14.90 -7.63 -1.87
C SER A 143 -14.03 -8.36 -2.90
N LEU A 144 -12.72 -8.04 -2.92
CA LEU A 144 -11.74 -8.69 -3.80
C LEU A 144 -11.36 -10.10 -3.30
N ASN A 145 -11.36 -10.35 -1.99
CA ASN A 145 -11.10 -11.69 -1.45
C ASN A 145 -11.82 -11.93 -0.11
N GLN A 146 -12.94 -12.64 -0.20
CA GLN A 146 -13.78 -13.03 0.94
C GLN A 146 -13.19 -14.19 1.77
N GLY A 147 -12.07 -14.77 1.32
CA GLY A 147 -11.41 -15.92 1.95
C GLY A 147 -10.54 -15.56 3.16
N ILE A 148 -10.35 -14.27 3.44
CA ILE A 148 -9.31 -13.81 4.38
C ILE A 148 -9.94 -13.26 5.67
N SER A 149 -9.86 -14.06 6.74
CA SER A 149 -10.44 -13.72 8.05
C SER A 149 -9.96 -12.39 8.63
N ARG A 150 -8.67 -12.05 8.44
CA ARG A 150 -8.10 -10.81 9.01
C ARG A 150 -8.74 -9.54 8.42
N PHE A 151 -9.24 -9.59 7.18
CA PHE A 151 -9.88 -8.43 6.55
C PHE A 151 -11.17 -8.05 7.26
N TYR A 152 -12.00 -9.04 7.58
CA TYR A 152 -13.23 -8.84 8.36
C TYR A 152 -12.92 -8.34 9.78
N VAL A 153 -11.94 -8.95 10.44
CA VAL A 153 -11.60 -8.63 11.83
C VAL A 153 -11.04 -7.21 11.96
N ASP A 154 -10.18 -6.79 11.04
CA ASP A 154 -9.61 -5.45 11.09
C ASP A 154 -10.62 -4.36 10.73
N LEU A 155 -11.52 -4.62 9.76
CA LEU A 155 -12.65 -3.75 9.48
C LEU A 155 -13.55 -3.61 10.71
N ALA A 156 -13.98 -4.73 11.29
CA ALA A 156 -14.85 -4.73 12.47
C ALA A 156 -14.19 -4.04 13.67
N ARG A 157 -12.88 -4.21 13.86
CA ARG A 157 -12.14 -3.49 14.91
C ARG A 157 -12.15 -1.99 14.69
N LEU A 158 -11.96 -1.53 13.45
CA LEU A 158 -12.04 -0.11 13.12
C LEU A 158 -13.45 0.42 13.35
N GLN A 159 -14.48 -0.27 12.88
CA GLN A 159 -15.89 0.07 13.08
C GLN A 159 -16.24 0.19 14.56
N TYR A 160 -15.88 -0.82 15.37
CA TYR A 160 -16.14 -0.83 16.80
C TYR A 160 -15.49 0.35 17.52
N ARG A 161 -14.21 0.67 17.21
CA ARG A 161 -13.53 1.85 17.77
C ARG A 161 -14.11 3.17 17.27
N ASN A 162 -14.76 3.17 16.10
CA ASN A 162 -15.45 4.33 15.55
C ASN A 162 -16.89 4.48 16.07
N GLY A 163 -17.33 3.66 17.03
CA GLY A 163 -18.68 3.68 17.57
C GLY A 163 -19.72 2.90 16.76
N GLU A 164 -19.34 2.33 15.61
CA GLU A 164 -20.20 1.52 14.73
C GLU A 164 -20.27 0.06 15.21
N LYS A 165 -20.74 -0.18 16.44
CA LYS A 165 -20.68 -1.50 17.09
C LYS A 165 -21.52 -2.55 16.38
N GLU A 166 -22.73 -2.20 15.97
CA GLU A 166 -23.66 -3.08 15.26
C GLU A 166 -23.04 -3.50 13.91
N ALA A 167 -22.46 -2.54 13.20
CA ALA A 167 -21.78 -2.79 11.93
C ALA A 167 -20.54 -3.69 12.11
N ALA A 168 -19.82 -3.57 13.22
CA ALA A 168 -18.69 -4.45 13.54
C ALA A 168 -19.13 -5.91 13.73
N VAL A 169 -20.21 -6.15 14.50
CA VAL A 169 -20.79 -7.49 14.69
C VAL A 169 -21.30 -8.06 13.38
N GLU A 170 -21.95 -7.23 12.55
CA GLU A 170 -22.41 -7.65 11.23
C GLU A 170 -21.25 -8.03 10.31
N THR A 171 -20.21 -7.21 10.21
CA THR A 171 -19.00 -7.52 9.43
C THR A 171 -18.40 -8.86 9.84
N LEU A 172 -18.29 -9.12 11.15
CA LEU A 172 -17.76 -10.40 11.64
C LEU A 172 -18.71 -11.56 11.35
N THR A 173 -20.02 -11.35 11.43
CA THR A 173 -21.03 -12.37 11.11
C THR A 173 -20.96 -12.74 9.63
N GLN A 174 -20.83 -11.75 8.74
CA GLN A 174 -20.57 -11.98 7.31
C GLN A 174 -19.26 -12.76 7.11
N GLY A 175 -18.20 -12.37 7.80
CA GLY A 175 -16.93 -13.09 7.80
C GLY A 175 -17.05 -14.53 8.26
N GLN A 176 -17.85 -14.81 9.29
CA GLN A 176 -18.10 -16.16 9.80
C GLN A 176 -18.84 -17.00 8.78
N LYS A 177 -19.83 -16.44 8.07
CA LYS A 177 -20.52 -17.15 6.97
C LYS A 177 -19.53 -17.57 5.86
N LYS A 178 -18.53 -16.74 5.55
CA LYS A 178 -17.52 -17.03 4.53
C LYS A 178 -16.42 -17.96 5.05
N ARG A 179 -16.08 -17.87 6.34
CA ARG A 179 -15.02 -18.63 7.02
C ARG A 179 -15.55 -19.25 8.33
N PRO A 180 -16.40 -20.29 8.26
CA PRO A 180 -17.13 -20.82 9.42
C PRO A 180 -16.22 -21.36 10.53
N HIS A 181 -15.02 -21.84 10.17
CA HIS A 181 -14.04 -22.37 11.13
C HIS A 181 -12.97 -21.37 11.56
N SER A 182 -13.15 -20.07 11.24
CA SER A 182 -12.18 -19.06 11.62
C SER A 182 -12.23 -18.78 13.13
N ARG A 183 -11.26 -19.33 13.86
CA ARG A 183 -11.05 -19.04 15.29
C ARG A 183 -10.89 -17.55 15.55
N LEU A 184 -10.24 -16.83 14.64
CA LEU A 184 -10.02 -15.39 14.77
C LEU A 184 -11.34 -14.60 14.72
N ILE A 185 -12.23 -14.93 13.76
CA ILE A 185 -13.54 -14.27 13.66
C ILE A 185 -14.38 -14.62 14.88
N LYS A 186 -14.44 -15.89 15.27
CA LYS A 186 -15.16 -16.33 16.48
C LYS A 186 -14.73 -15.55 17.71
N LYS A 187 -13.42 -15.45 17.96
CA LYS A 187 -12.85 -14.67 19.07
C LYS A 187 -13.36 -13.22 19.12
N TYR A 188 -13.45 -12.55 17.96
CA TYR A 188 -13.91 -11.16 17.91
C TYR A 188 -15.44 -11.03 18.00
N LEU A 189 -16.21 -12.00 17.49
CA LEU A 189 -17.66 -12.04 17.70
C LEU A 189 -17.99 -12.17 19.19
N ASP A 190 -17.32 -13.10 19.88
CA ASP A 190 -17.53 -13.32 21.31
C ASP A 190 -17.13 -12.09 22.15
N LYS A 191 -16.19 -11.27 21.64
CA LYS A 191 -15.75 -10.03 22.30
C LYS A 191 -16.71 -8.84 22.11
N TYR A 192 -17.47 -8.82 21.01
CA TYR A 192 -18.36 -7.69 20.66
C TYR A 192 -19.84 -7.94 20.93
N ARG A 193 -20.17 -9.14 21.42
CA ARG A 193 -21.44 -9.47 22.06
C ARG A 193 -21.38 -9.07 23.53
#